data_AF-A0A521TJR5-F1
#
_entry.id   AF-A0A521TJR5-F1
#
_cell.length_a   1.000
_cell.length_b   1.000
_cell.length_c   1.000
_cell.angle_alpha   90.00
_cell.angle_beta   90.00
_cell.angle_gamma   90.00
#
_symmetry.space_group_name_H-M   'P 1'
#
loop_
_entity.id
_entity.type
_entity.pdbx_description
1 polymer ?
#
loop_
_entity_poly.entity_id
_entity_poly.type
_entity_poly.pdbx_seq_one_letter_code
_entity_poly.pdbx_strand_id
1 'polypeptide(L)'
;METEMYLAMEDLLQRMVEHQELKVLSLARRLRPGLTAEDVRNAHDFRELDDPDFHYEDGLLSGLLAAQTALRARFRVPATP
;
A
#
# COMPACT_ATOMS: atom_id res chain seq x y z
N MET A 1 9.34 -1.44 -26.30
CA MET A 1 10.02 -0.39 -25.52
C MET A 1 9.09 0.35 -24.55
N GLU A 2 8.14 1.21 -24.98
CA GLU A 2 7.27 1.96 -24.03
C GLU A 2 6.36 1.04 -23.19
N THR A 3 5.73 0.04 -23.81
CA THR A 3 4.88 -0.93 -23.09
C THR A 3 5.67 -1.81 -22.11
N GLU A 4 6.86 -2.27 -22.50
CA GLU A 4 7.73 -3.08 -21.63
C GLU A 4 8.21 -2.29 -20.42
N MET A 5 8.57 -1.02 -20.63
CA MET A 5 8.93 -0.11 -19.54
C MET A 5 7.77 0.11 -18.58
N TYR A 6 6.56 0.35 -19.11
CA TYR A 6 5.35 0.46 -18.29
C TYR A 6 5.11 -0.80 -17.44
N LEU A 7 5.14 -1.99 -18.06
CA LEU A 7 4.94 -3.25 -17.35
C LEU A 7 6.00 -3.49 -16.26
N ALA A 8 7.27 -3.16 -16.55
CA ALA A 8 8.34 -3.27 -15.57
C ALA A 8 8.17 -2.30 -14.39
N MET A 9 7.73 -1.07 -14.65
CA MET A 9 7.44 -0.08 -13.61
C MET A 9 6.23 -0.49 -12.77
N GLU A 10 5.16 -0.98 -13.40
CA GLU A 10 3.96 -1.47 -12.73
C GLU A 10 4.28 -2.67 -11.83
N ASP A 11 5.06 -3.64 -12.32
CA ASP A 11 5.52 -4.80 -11.54
C ASP A 11 6.37 -4.38 -10.34
N LEU A 12 7.35 -3.50 -10.55
CA LEU A 12 8.20 -3.01 -9.46
C LEU A 12 7.36 -2.33 -8.38
N LEU A 13 6.46 -1.43 -8.79
CA LEU A 13 5.64 -0.67 -7.86
C LEU A 13 4.62 -1.56 -7.13
N GLN A 14 4.05 -2.55 -7.81
CA GLN A 14 3.19 -3.57 -7.20
C GLN A 14 3.93 -4.36 -6.12
N ARG A 15 5.16 -4.81 -6.38
CA ARG A 15 5.99 -5.49 -5.37
C ARG A 15 6.36 -4.59 -4.19
N MET A 16 6.56 -3.30 -4.43
CA MET A 16 6.80 -2.32 -3.35
C MET A 16 5.55 -2.16 -2.47
N VAL A 17 4.36 -2.09 -3.07
CA VAL A 17 3.09 -2.04 -2.33
C VAL A 17 2.91 -3.29 -1.48
N GLU A 18 3.05 -4.48 -2.05
CA GLU A 18 2.91 -5.75 -1.33
C GLU A 18 3.89 -5.87 -0.16
N HIS A 19 5.14 -5.46 -0.36
CA HIS A 19 6.13 -5.43 0.71
C HIS A 19 5.74 -4.47 1.83
N GLN A 20 5.26 -3.29 1.49
CA GLN A 20 4.85 -2.29 2.46
C GLN A 20 3.58 -2.71 3.22
N GLU A 21 2.61 -3.33 2.56
CA GLU A 21 1.41 -3.91 3.21
C GLU A 21 1.78 -4.94 4.27
N LEU A 22 2.74 -5.83 3.97
CA LEU A 22 3.25 -6.81 4.94
C LEU A 22 3.94 -6.14 6.12
N LYS A 23 4.68 -5.05 5.88
CA LYS A 23 5.38 -4.29 6.92
C LYS A 23 4.38 -3.60 7.86
N VAL A 24 3.37 -2.92 7.30
CA VAL A 24 2.29 -2.29 8.07
C VAL A 24 1.53 -3.33 8.88
N LEU A 25 1.15 -4.46 8.28
CA LEU A 25 0.43 -5.54 8.98
C LEU A 25 1.28 -6.17 10.10
N SER A 26 2.57 -6.37 9.87
CA SER A 26 3.50 -6.90 10.87
C SER A 26 3.62 -5.94 12.05
N LEU A 27 3.75 -4.63 11.79
CA LEU A 27 3.82 -3.61 12.82
C LEU A 27 2.50 -3.50 13.60
N ALA A 28 1.36 -3.48 12.90
CA ALA A 28 0.03 -3.50 13.51
C ALA A 28 -0.12 -4.71 14.46
N ARG A 29 0.31 -5.90 14.04
CA ARG A 29 0.25 -7.11 14.87
C ARG A 29 1.20 -7.09 16.07
N ARG A 30 2.30 -6.34 16.01
CA ARG A 30 3.19 -6.10 17.16
C ARG A 30 2.52 -5.21 18.19
N LEU A 31 1.78 -4.20 17.75
CA LEU A 31 1.03 -3.28 18.62
C LEU A 31 -0.22 -3.95 19.20
N ARG A 32 -0.98 -4.66 18.37
CA ARG A 32 -2.17 -5.42 18.74
C ARG A 32 -2.19 -6.79 18.04
N PRO A 33 -1.91 -7.88 18.77
CA PRO A 33 -1.94 -9.22 18.20
C PRO A 33 -3.31 -9.59 17.61
N GLY A 34 -3.29 -10.33 16.51
CA GLY A 34 -4.51 -10.87 15.87
C GLY A 34 -5.17 -9.98 14.82
N LEU A 35 -4.64 -8.78 14.57
CA LEU A 35 -5.17 -7.90 13.51
C LEU A 35 -5.07 -8.53 12.11
N THR A 36 -6.09 -8.27 11.30
CA THR A 36 -6.18 -8.63 9.88
C THR A 36 -5.80 -7.45 8.99
N ALA A 37 -5.61 -7.70 7.70
CA ALA A 37 -5.39 -6.62 6.73
C ALA A 37 -6.63 -5.70 6.58
N GLU A 38 -7.83 -6.21 6.83
CA GLU A 38 -9.04 -5.37 6.88
C GLU A 38 -9.01 -4.44 8.09
N ASP A 39 -8.59 -4.94 9.24
CA ASP A 39 -8.49 -4.12 10.45
C ASP A 39 -7.46 -2.98 10.30
N VAL A 40 -6.35 -3.24 9.61
CA VAL A 40 -5.34 -2.22 9.27
C VAL A 40 -5.93 -1.12 8.40
N ARG A 41 -6.79 -1.45 7.43
CA ARG A 41 -7.51 -0.45 6.63
C ARG A 41 -8.49 0.38 7.44
N ASN A 42 -8.93 -0.13 8.59
CA ASN A 42 -9.80 0.53 9.54
C ASN A 42 -9.04 0.89 10.83
N ALA A 43 -7.79 1.33 10.72
CA ALA A 43 -6.90 1.54 11.87
C ALA A 43 -7.46 2.47 12.96
N HIS A 44 -8.34 3.40 12.59
CA HIS A 44 -9.01 4.33 13.51
C HIS A 44 -9.89 3.63 14.56
N ASP A 45 -10.30 2.38 14.34
CA ASP A 45 -11.06 1.58 15.30
C ASP A 45 -10.16 1.00 16.43
N PHE A 46 -8.84 1.08 16.30
CA PHE A 46 -7.87 0.48 17.20
C PHE A 46 -6.93 1.55 17.77
N ARG A 47 -7.15 1.94 19.04
CA ARG A 47 -6.32 2.94 19.73
C ARG A 47 -4.85 2.55 19.81
N GLU A 48 -4.57 1.25 19.82
CA GLU A 48 -3.21 0.70 19.84
C GLU A 48 -2.41 1.03 18.57
N LEU A 49 -3.09 1.40 17.48
CA LEU A 49 -2.45 1.81 16.23
C LEU A 49 -2.18 3.33 16.17
N ASP A 50 -2.52 4.09 17.22
CA ASP A 50 -2.07 5.47 17.36
C ASP A 50 -0.59 5.52 17.78
N ASP A 51 0.27 5.01 16.90
CA ASP A 51 1.69 4.82 17.09
C ASP A 51 2.47 5.54 15.98
N PRO A 52 3.51 6.33 16.30
CA PRO A 52 4.26 7.10 15.30
C PRO A 52 4.91 6.23 14.21
N ASP A 53 5.43 5.05 14.56
CA ASP A 53 6.05 4.16 13.59
C ASP A 53 4.97 3.57 12.67
N PHE A 54 3.80 3.21 13.22
CA PHE A 54 2.67 2.75 12.42
C PHE A 54 2.23 3.80 11.41
N HIS A 55 2.01 5.05 11.86
CA HIS A 55 1.61 6.15 10.99
C HIS A 55 2.63 6.44 9.89
N TYR A 56 3.92 6.31 10.19
CA TYR A 56 4.97 6.47 9.19
C TYR A 56 4.87 5.39 8.10
N GLU A 57 4.76 4.13 8.49
CA GLU A 57 4.71 3.02 7.53
C GLU A 57 3.40 3.01 6.72
N ASP A 58 2.28 3.37 7.33
CA ASP A 58 0.98 3.51 6.65
C ASP A 58 0.98 4.70 5.67
N GLY A 59 1.63 5.81 6.05
CA GLY A 59 1.87 6.95 5.18
C GLY A 59 2.71 6.59 3.94
N LEU A 60 3.75 5.76 4.11
CA LEU A 60 4.53 5.23 2.99
C LEU A 60 3.68 4.35 2.06
N LEU A 61 2.84 3.46 2.63
CA LEU A 61 1.91 2.65 1.85
C LEU A 61 0.96 3.52 1.01
N SER A 62 0.38 4.53 1.64
CA SER A 62 -0.49 5.52 0.98
C SER A 62 0.23 6.23 -0.16
N GLY A 63 1.50 6.60 0.02
CA GLY A 63 2.33 7.20 -1.02
C GLY A 63 2.58 6.28 -2.22
N LEU A 64 2.86 4.99 -1.97
CA LEU A 64 3.06 4.00 -3.03
C LEU A 64 1.78 3.74 -3.83
N LEU A 65 0.64 3.62 -3.16
CA LEU A 65 -0.67 3.46 -3.79
C LEU A 65 -1.06 4.69 -4.64
N ALA A 66 -0.76 5.90 -4.15
CA ALA A 66 -0.95 7.14 -4.90
C ALA A 66 -0.08 7.17 -6.17
N ALA A 67 1.20 6.79 -6.05
CA ALA A 67 2.10 6.70 -7.20
C ALA A 67 1.61 5.67 -8.24
N GLN A 68 1.12 4.51 -7.79
CA GLN A 68 0.60 3.47 -8.68
C GLN A 68 -0.67 3.91 -9.40
N THR A 69 -1.56 4.59 -8.67
CA THR A 69 -2.77 5.19 -9.25
C THR A 69 -2.42 6.23 -10.31
N ALA A 70 -1.45 7.11 -10.05
CA ALA A 70 -0.98 8.10 -11.01
C ALA A 70 -0.34 7.45 -12.25
N LEU A 71 0.45 6.40 -12.08
CA LEU A 71 1.06 5.63 -13.17
C LEU A 71 -0.02 5.02 -14.08
N ARG A 72 -0.98 4.30 -13.49
CA ARG A 72 -2.11 3.69 -14.21
C ARG A 72 -2.94 4.73 -14.96
N ALA A 73 -3.23 5.87 -14.34
CA ALA A 73 -3.96 6.96 -14.98
C ALA A 73 -3.21 7.55 -16.18
N ARG A 74 -1.89 7.72 -16.04
CA ARG A 74 -1.02 8.30 -17.09
C ARG A 74 -0.89 7.39 -18.31
N PHE A 75 -0.81 6.08 -18.11
CA PHE A 75 -0.66 5.09 -19.18
C PHE A 75 -1.98 4.47 -19.63
N ARG A 76 -3.08 4.86 -19.00
CA ARG A 76 -4.48 4.58 -19.35
C ARG A 76 -4.68 3.12 -19.77
N VAL A 77 -4.82 2.24 -18.78
CA VAL A 77 -5.69 1.06 -18.98
C VAL A 77 -7.10 1.63 -19.15
N PRO A 78 -7.72 1.56 -20.33
CA PRO A 78 -9.10 2.02 -20.48
C PRO A 78 -9.95 1.16 -19.54
N ALA A 79 -10.72 1.82 -18.66
CA ALA A 79 -11.80 1.17 -17.94
C ALA A 79 -12.68 0.50 -19.01
N THR A 80 -12.76 -0.83 -18.96
CA THR A 80 -13.70 -1.55 -19.80
C THR A 80 -15.09 -1.14 -19.30
N PRO A 81 -15.99 -0.66 -20.18
CA PRO A 81 -17.32 -0.20 -19.78
C PRO A 81 -18.16 -1.32 -19.14
#